data_AF-A0A661WL62-F1
#
_entry.id   AF-A0A661WL62-F1
#
_cell.length_a   1.000
_cell.length_b   1.000
_cell.length_c   1.000
_cell.angle_alpha   90.00
_cell.angle_beta   90.00
_cell.angle_gamma   90.00
#
_symmetry.space_group_name_H-M   'P 1'
#
loop_
_entity.id
_entity.type
_entity.pdbx_description
1 polymer ?
#
loop_
_entity_poly.entity_id
_entity_poly.type
_entity_poly.pdbx_seq_one_letter_code
_entity_poly.pdbx_strand_id
1 'polypeptide(L)'
;MSATESQIAKVRRMVNEPDDTTYDDDAITEYIEEYPLVDENGESPRVPSSTSTGVMVNPDWTATYDLNAAASAIWVEKAAVLQQDYDFEADGGDYKRSQAYGHAMMISRHYGSRRSVKKITQV
;
A
#
# COMPACT_ATOMS: atom_id res chain seq x y z
N MET A 1 -3.99 17.37 -2.28
CA MET A 1 -3.50 16.74 -3.51
C MET A 1 -3.77 15.26 -3.38
N SER A 2 -4.23 14.61 -4.45
CA SER A 2 -4.60 13.18 -4.41
C SER A 2 -3.61 12.34 -5.24
N ALA A 3 -3.60 11.03 -5.04
CA ALA A 3 -2.79 10.12 -5.87
C ALA A 3 -3.13 10.27 -7.36
N THR A 4 -2.12 10.17 -8.23
CA THR A 4 -2.32 10.31 -9.68
C THR A 4 -2.77 8.97 -10.30
N GLU A 5 -3.49 9.02 -11.43
CA GLU A 5 -3.85 7.81 -12.20
C GLU A 5 -2.64 6.92 -12.54
N SER A 6 -1.48 7.54 -12.79
CA SER A 6 -0.23 6.81 -13.04
C SER A 6 0.30 6.06 -11.81
N GLN A 7 0.10 6.60 -10.61
CA GLN A 7 0.43 5.94 -9.35
C GLN A 7 -0.53 4.77 -9.08
N ILE A 8 -1.83 4.98 -9.28
CA ILE A 8 -2.88 3.94 -9.17
C ILE A 8 -2.57 2.77 -10.12
N ALA A 9 -2.37 3.06 -11.42
CA ALA A 9 -2.06 2.04 -12.42
C ALA A 9 -0.75 1.27 -12.11
N LYS A 10 0.22 1.93 -11.45
CA LYS A 10 1.46 1.28 -11.03
C LYS A 10 1.22 0.34 -9.84
N VAL A 11 0.46 0.77 -8.82
CA VAL A 11 0.11 -0.10 -7.69
C VAL A 11 -0.71 -1.29 -8.16
N ARG A 12 -1.69 -1.10 -9.05
CA ARG A 12 -2.46 -2.20 -9.67
C ARG A 12 -1.57 -3.30 -10.27
N ARG A 13 -0.53 -2.91 -11.00
CA ARG A 13 0.48 -3.87 -11.53
C ARG A 13 1.28 -4.55 -10.43
N MET A 14 1.60 -3.85 -9.35
CA MET A 14 2.36 -4.41 -8.21
C MET A 14 1.54 -5.41 -7.40
N VAL A 15 0.23 -5.19 -7.29
CA VAL A 15 -0.69 -6.04 -6.52
C VAL A 15 -1.45 -7.06 -7.35
N ASN A 16 -1.24 -7.09 -8.67
CA ASN A 16 -1.96 -7.94 -9.61
C ASN A 16 -3.49 -7.74 -9.53
N GLU A 17 -3.93 -6.47 -9.54
CA GLU A 17 -5.35 -6.07 -9.63
C GLU A 17 -5.59 -5.40 -10.99
N PRO A 18 -5.86 -6.17 -12.06
CA PRO A 18 -6.00 -5.63 -13.41
C PRO A 18 -7.30 -4.82 -13.60
N ASP A 19 -8.31 -5.03 -12.75
CA ASP A 19 -9.63 -4.42 -12.81
C ASP A 19 -10.10 -3.92 -11.44
N ASP A 20 -11.23 -3.23 -11.41
CA ASP A 20 -11.83 -2.55 -10.26
C ASP A 20 -12.75 -3.46 -9.41
N THR A 21 -12.78 -4.76 -9.67
CA THR A 21 -13.74 -5.68 -9.00
C THR A 21 -13.49 -5.79 -7.51
N THR A 22 -12.23 -5.91 -7.10
CA THR A 22 -11.85 -6.10 -5.68
C THR A 22 -11.43 -4.78 -5.03
N TYR A 23 -10.63 -4.01 -5.75
CA TYR A 23 -10.15 -2.70 -5.33
C TYR A 23 -10.44 -1.72 -6.46
N ASP A 24 -11.38 -0.80 -6.21
CA ASP A 24 -11.61 0.32 -7.11
C ASP A 24 -10.48 1.35 -6.99
N ASP A 25 -10.51 2.37 -7.88
CA ASP A 25 -9.47 3.39 -7.90
C ASP A 25 -9.47 4.25 -6.63
N ASP A 26 -10.62 4.43 -5.99
CA ASP A 26 -10.75 5.15 -4.72
C ASP A 26 -10.05 4.38 -3.57
N ALA A 27 -10.27 3.06 -3.48
CA ALA A 27 -9.61 2.22 -2.49
C ALA A 27 -8.09 2.17 -2.69
N ILE A 28 -7.63 2.02 -3.94
CA ILE A 28 -6.18 2.07 -4.23
C ILE A 28 -5.60 3.45 -3.90
N THR A 29 -6.35 4.53 -4.14
CA THR A 29 -5.95 5.90 -3.78
C THR A 29 -5.80 6.05 -2.28
N GLU A 30 -6.75 5.56 -1.49
CA GLU A 30 -6.67 5.57 -0.01
C GLU A 30 -5.40 4.86 0.49
N TYR A 31 -5.11 3.67 -0.06
CA TYR A 31 -3.89 2.94 0.27
C TYR A 31 -2.60 3.69 -0.10
N ILE A 32 -2.60 4.45 -1.19
CA ILE A 32 -1.43 5.25 -1.59
C ILE A 32 -1.25 6.44 -0.65
N GLU A 33 -2.35 7.14 -0.33
CA GLU A 33 -2.35 8.36 0.47
C GLU A 33 -2.01 8.13 1.95
N GLU A 34 -2.14 6.91 2.45
CA GLU A 34 -1.69 6.52 3.79
C GLU A 34 -0.15 6.61 3.97
N TYR A 35 0.61 6.52 2.87
CA TYR A 35 2.08 6.49 2.90
C TYR A 35 2.72 7.70 2.18
N PRO A 36 2.51 8.94 2.66
CA PRO A 36 3.15 10.10 2.07
C PRO A 36 4.64 10.17 2.42
N LEU A 37 5.44 10.61 1.46
CA LEU A 37 6.90 10.79 1.57
C LEU A 37 7.29 12.26 1.42
N VAL A 38 8.47 12.58 1.90
CA VAL A 38 9.14 13.85 1.58
C VAL A 38 9.35 13.90 0.07
N ASP A 39 9.02 15.04 -0.54
CA ASP A 39 9.15 15.21 -1.99
C ASP A 39 10.61 15.47 -2.43
N GLU A 40 10.81 15.67 -3.73
CA GLU A 40 12.11 15.95 -4.33
C GLU A 40 12.76 17.25 -3.86
N ASN A 41 11.95 18.21 -3.38
CA ASN A 41 12.41 19.48 -2.84
C ASN A 41 12.77 19.41 -1.36
N GLY A 42 12.55 18.24 -0.73
CA GLY A 42 12.76 18.06 0.71
C GLY A 42 11.56 18.51 1.55
N GLU A 43 10.43 18.82 0.93
CA GLU A 43 9.24 19.28 1.63
C GLU A 43 8.51 18.10 2.27
N SER A 44 8.18 18.27 3.55
CA SER A 44 7.38 17.27 4.28
C SER A 44 5.89 17.42 3.94
N PRO A 45 5.11 16.33 3.87
CA PRO A 45 3.68 16.38 3.54
C PRO A 45 2.84 17.25 4.47
N ARG A 46 3.32 17.43 5.69
CA ARG A 46 2.62 18.11 6.78
C ARG A 46 3.57 19.06 7.49
N VAL A 47 3.09 20.28 7.74
CA VAL A 47 3.81 21.35 8.42
C VAL A 47 2.91 22.00 9.48
N PRO A 48 3.48 22.62 10.53
CA PRO A 48 2.69 23.40 11.48
C PRO A 48 1.88 24.47 10.76
N SER A 49 0.60 24.62 11.11
CA SER A 49 -0.23 25.67 10.53
C SER A 49 0.21 27.04 11.06
N SER A 50 0.36 28.00 10.14
CA SER A 50 0.66 29.40 10.48
C SER A 50 -0.57 30.19 10.91
N THR A 51 -1.77 29.65 10.68
CA THR A 51 -3.06 30.32 10.89
C THR A 51 -3.95 29.63 11.93
N SER A 52 -3.57 28.44 12.41
CA SER A 52 -4.34 27.69 13.40
C SER A 52 -3.44 26.84 14.28
N THR A 53 -3.90 26.49 15.48
CA THR A 53 -3.20 25.53 16.34
C THR A 53 -3.36 24.13 15.73
N GLY A 54 -2.30 23.61 15.12
CA GLY A 54 -2.31 22.26 14.55
C GLY A 54 -1.30 22.07 13.43
N VAL A 55 -1.47 20.96 12.71
CA VAL A 55 -0.67 20.59 11.55
C VAL A 55 -1.57 20.65 10.32
N MET A 56 -1.11 21.29 9.26
CA MET A 56 -1.80 21.36 7.96
C MET A 56 -1.02 20.61 6.88
N VAL A 57 -1.68 20.36 5.75
CA VAL A 57 -1.00 19.90 4.54
C VAL A 57 -0.05 21.01 4.08
N ASN A 58 1.18 20.64 3.78
CA ASN A 58 2.18 21.58 3.28
C ASN A 58 1.80 22.02 1.86
N PRO A 59 1.53 23.32 1.60
CA PRO A 59 1.19 23.79 0.27
C PRO A 59 2.35 23.68 -0.73
N ASP A 60 3.59 23.67 -0.23
CA ASP A 60 4.81 23.57 -1.04
C ASP A 60 5.19 22.11 -1.35
N TRP A 61 4.54 21.14 -0.67
CA TRP A 61 4.77 19.72 -0.89
C TRP A 61 4.08 19.22 -2.16
N THR A 62 4.85 18.55 -3.00
CA THR A 62 4.34 17.83 -4.17
C THR A 62 3.99 16.38 -3.81
N ALA A 63 2.76 15.97 -4.11
CA ALA A 63 2.21 14.65 -3.77
C ALA A 63 3.12 13.48 -4.17
N THR A 64 3.88 12.99 -3.21
CA THR A 64 4.89 11.93 -3.37
C THR A 64 4.60 10.84 -2.36
N TYR A 65 4.39 9.61 -2.82
CA TYR A 65 3.92 8.50 -1.98
C TYR A 65 4.81 7.26 -2.10
N ASP A 66 4.82 6.44 -1.05
CA ASP A 66 5.49 5.15 -1.05
C ASP A 66 4.60 4.05 -1.62
N LEU A 67 4.68 3.86 -2.94
CA LEU A 67 3.90 2.84 -3.64
C LEU A 67 4.29 1.40 -3.23
N ASN A 68 5.51 1.18 -2.72
CA ASN A 68 5.90 -0.13 -2.22
C ASN A 68 5.24 -0.42 -0.87
N ALA A 69 5.14 0.59 0.00
CA ALA A 69 4.40 0.44 1.25
C ALA A 69 2.91 0.17 1.01
N ALA A 70 2.27 0.93 0.10
CA ALA A 70 0.88 0.71 -0.29
C ALA A 70 0.66 -0.71 -0.85
N ALA A 71 1.49 -1.15 -1.81
CA ALA A 71 1.39 -2.50 -2.35
C ALA A 71 1.64 -3.58 -1.28
N SER A 72 2.59 -3.37 -0.37
CA SER A 72 2.85 -4.28 0.74
C SER A 72 1.61 -4.45 1.62
N ALA A 73 0.91 -3.36 1.95
CA ALA A 73 -0.29 -3.36 2.79
C ALA A 73 -1.43 -4.14 2.11
N ILE A 74 -1.69 -3.88 0.82
CA ILE A 74 -2.69 -4.61 0.05
C ILE A 74 -2.39 -6.12 0.02
N TRP A 75 -1.13 -6.52 -0.16
CA TRP A 75 -0.76 -7.95 -0.11
C TRP A 75 -0.95 -8.58 1.28
N VAL A 76 -0.82 -7.82 2.38
CA VAL A 76 -1.16 -8.31 3.72
C VAL A 76 -2.66 -8.56 3.83
N GLU A 77 -3.49 -7.64 3.36
CA GLU A 77 -4.95 -7.79 3.40
C GLU A 77 -5.39 -9.02 2.59
N LYS A 78 -4.88 -9.19 1.38
CA LYS A 78 -5.14 -10.39 0.57
C LYS A 78 -4.71 -11.68 1.28
N ALA A 79 -3.56 -11.67 1.94
CA ALA A 79 -3.13 -12.82 2.73
C ALA A 79 -4.10 -13.09 3.89
N ALA A 80 -4.63 -12.07 4.55
CA ALA A 80 -5.61 -12.24 5.63
C ALA A 80 -6.90 -12.92 5.14
N VAL A 81 -7.37 -12.60 3.93
CA VAL A 81 -8.52 -13.28 3.30
C VAL A 81 -8.21 -14.77 3.07
N LEU A 82 -7.03 -15.07 2.53
CA LEU A 82 -6.59 -16.45 2.26
C LEU A 82 -6.33 -17.28 3.53
N GLN A 83 -6.15 -16.65 4.70
CA GLN A 83 -5.88 -17.37 5.94
C GLN A 83 -7.06 -18.23 6.41
N GLN A 84 -8.29 -17.88 6.03
CA GLN A 84 -9.48 -18.65 6.39
C GLN A 84 -9.64 -19.93 5.57
N ASP A 85 -8.90 -20.06 4.48
CA ASP A 85 -8.96 -21.20 3.59
C ASP A 85 -8.13 -22.37 4.12
N TYR A 86 -8.70 -23.57 4.05
CA TYR A 86 -8.03 -24.82 4.43
C TYR A 86 -7.65 -25.63 3.20
N ASP A 87 -6.60 -26.43 3.36
CA ASP A 87 -6.19 -27.42 2.36
C ASP A 87 -7.18 -28.58 2.37
N PHE A 88 -7.60 -29.03 1.19
CA PHE A 88 -8.53 -30.16 1.05
C PHE A 88 -8.11 -31.07 -0.10
N GLU A 89 -8.52 -32.33 0.02
CA GLU A 89 -8.29 -33.37 -0.97
C GLU A 89 -9.66 -33.75 -1.56
N ALA A 90 -9.76 -33.72 -2.89
CA ALA A 90 -11.00 -34.08 -3.59
C ALA A 90 -10.65 -34.78 -4.91
N ASP A 91 -11.33 -35.90 -5.19
CA ASP A 91 -11.22 -36.65 -6.45
C ASP A 91 -9.78 -36.99 -6.89
N GLY A 92 -8.91 -37.32 -5.92
CA GLY A 92 -7.50 -37.65 -6.18
C GLY A 92 -6.59 -36.45 -6.47
N GLY A 93 -7.09 -35.23 -6.29
CA GLY A 93 -6.32 -33.98 -6.36
C GLY A 93 -6.10 -33.35 -4.99
N ASP A 94 -4.88 -32.86 -4.77
CA ASP A 94 -4.48 -32.11 -3.58
C ASP A 94 -4.54 -30.61 -3.84
N TYR A 95 -5.43 -29.89 -3.14
CA TYR A 95 -5.54 -28.43 -3.25
C TYR A 95 -4.90 -27.77 -2.03
N LYS A 96 -3.73 -27.12 -2.23
CA LYS A 96 -2.96 -26.46 -1.16
C LYS A 96 -3.16 -24.94 -1.19
N ARG A 97 -4.30 -24.46 -0.68
CA ARG A 97 -4.61 -23.02 -0.55
C ARG A 97 -3.64 -22.32 0.39
N SER A 98 -3.03 -23.05 1.33
CA SER A 98 -1.93 -22.59 2.18
C SER A 98 -0.72 -22.05 1.39
N GLN A 99 -0.47 -22.53 0.17
CA GLN A 99 0.60 -22.00 -0.69
C GLN A 99 0.30 -20.58 -1.18
N ALA A 100 -0.96 -20.26 -1.48
CA ALA A 100 -1.36 -18.94 -1.92
C ALA A 100 -1.15 -17.89 -0.82
N TYR A 101 -1.51 -18.24 0.43
CA TYR A 101 -1.21 -17.41 1.61
C TYR A 101 0.30 -17.15 1.74
N GLY A 102 1.10 -18.23 1.68
CA GLY A 102 2.56 -18.12 1.78
C GLY A 102 3.15 -17.22 0.70
N HIS A 103 2.67 -17.34 -0.54
CA HIS A 103 3.11 -16.51 -1.66
C HIS A 103 2.72 -15.03 -1.47
N ALA A 104 1.48 -14.74 -1.07
CA ALA A 104 1.01 -13.38 -0.79
C ALA A 104 1.87 -12.71 0.30
N MET A 105 2.17 -13.44 1.39
CA MET A 105 3.04 -12.93 2.47
C MET A 105 4.49 -12.71 1.99
N MET A 106 5.03 -13.56 1.11
CA MET A 106 6.35 -13.36 0.53
C MET A 106 6.41 -12.09 -0.35
N ILE A 107 5.39 -11.86 -1.18
CA ILE A 107 5.31 -10.65 -2.01
C ILE A 107 5.14 -9.40 -1.14
N SER A 108 4.31 -9.48 -0.09
CA SER A 108 4.19 -8.38 0.88
C SER A 108 5.56 -8.02 1.48
N ARG A 109 6.33 -9.01 1.94
CA ARG A 109 7.70 -8.79 2.45
C ARG A 109 8.64 -8.20 1.39
N HIS A 110 8.53 -8.64 0.14
CA HIS A 110 9.33 -8.10 -0.95
C HIS A 110 9.12 -6.60 -1.10
N TYR A 111 7.86 -6.13 -1.19
CA TYR A 111 7.57 -4.71 -1.28
C TYR A 111 7.88 -3.96 0.03
N GLY A 112 7.55 -4.55 1.17
CA GLY A 112 7.85 -3.99 2.49
C GLY A 112 9.34 -3.76 2.72
N SER A 113 10.22 -4.59 2.15
CA SER A 113 11.68 -4.39 2.22
C SER A 113 12.20 -3.23 1.37
N ARG A 114 11.39 -2.75 0.41
CA ARG A 114 11.73 -1.68 -0.54
C ARG A 114 11.05 -0.35 -0.21
N ARG A 115 10.32 -0.31 0.91
CA ARG A 115 9.68 0.90 1.41
C ARG A 115 10.73 1.90 1.88
N SER A 116 10.40 3.18 1.79
CA SER A 116 11.23 4.26 2.31
C SER A 116 11.32 4.19 3.83
N VAL A 117 12.50 4.49 4.37
CA VAL A 117 12.72 4.50 5.82
C VAL A 117 12.06 5.75 6.41
N LYS A 118 10.97 5.56 7.17
CA LYS A 118 10.37 6.64 7.93
C LYS A 118 11.21 6.90 9.18
N LYS A 119 11.73 8.12 9.33
CA LYS A 119 12.36 8.54 10.60
C LYS A 119 11.26 8.59 11.66
N ILE A 120 11.41 7.82 12.73
CA ILE A 120 10.59 7.96 13.94
C ILE A 120 11.20 9.12 14.72
N THR A 121 10.53 10.26 14.71
CA THR A 121 10.86 11.36 15.63
C THR A 121 10.22 11.01 16.97
N GLN A 122 11.03 10.62 17.97
CA GLN A 122 10.54 10.56 19.35
C GLN A 122 10.17 11.98 19.78
N VAL A 123 8.90 12.16 20.17
CA VAL A 123 8.36 13.39 20.76
C VAL A 123 8.75 13.47 22.23
#